data_AF-A0A4R4WBB6-F1
#
_entry.id   AF-A0A4R4WBB6-F1
#
_cell.length_a   1.000
_cell.length_b   1.000
_cell.length_c   1.000
_cell.angle_alpha   90.00
_cell.angle_beta   90.00
_cell.angle_gamma   90.00
#
_symmetry.space_group_name_H-M   'P 1'
#
loop_
_entity.id
_entity.type
_entity.pdbx_description
1 polymer ?
#
loop_
_entity_poly.entity_id
_entity_poly.type
_entity_poly.pdbx_seq_one_letter_code
_entity_poly.pdbx_strand_id
1 'polypeptide(L)'
;MFELFDDDPISRPLTYPGRIPAASGVLVDDAYVPLQPADSSPGEWRAAGEPLSTLLAHRGCRPLSARHHVVAVGSNAAPSQVRRKFLDHGVCPVVPMTLADVPGVAPGVSAHVSRAGYVPAAPIDTPGETSRLFVLWLDERQLAALDLTEPNYTRTTLARPITLESGLRLPPAFVYTGKHGCLMDAGRRPRRLTPQRALIQSLLEETPGLSRLCGDTPDDFVATVRDETVRAAASRLLRAWPNTGVIGPSGRVGARD
;
A
#
# COMPACT_ATOMS: atom_id res chain seq x y z
N MET A 1 6.76 -6.68 -20.26
CA MET A 1 5.78 -7.40 -19.41
C MET A 1 6.40 -7.87 -18.09
N PHE A 2 7.67 -8.31 -18.05
CA PHE A 2 8.38 -8.69 -16.82
C PHE A 2 8.71 -7.54 -15.86
N GLU A 3 8.80 -6.29 -16.33
CA GLU A 3 9.23 -5.16 -15.51
C GLU A 3 8.41 -4.95 -14.23
N LEU A 4 7.11 -5.23 -14.22
CA LEU A 4 6.25 -5.06 -13.03
C LEU A 4 6.60 -6.02 -11.89
N PHE A 5 7.29 -7.12 -12.20
CA PHE A 5 7.68 -8.15 -11.24
C PHE A 5 9.14 -8.03 -10.77
N ASP A 6 9.89 -7.09 -11.36
CA ASP A 6 11.22 -6.71 -10.90
C ASP A 6 11.15 -5.84 -9.63
N ASP A 7 12.33 -5.52 -9.08
CA ASP A 7 12.49 -4.55 -8.00
C ASP A 7 11.72 -4.89 -6.70
N ASP A 8 11.90 -6.11 -6.20
CA ASP A 8 11.38 -6.54 -4.91
C ASP A 8 11.93 -5.70 -3.74
N PRO A 9 11.09 -4.92 -3.02
CA PRO A 9 11.52 -4.10 -1.89
C PRO A 9 12.05 -4.87 -0.68
N ILE A 10 11.87 -6.19 -0.58
CA ILE A 10 12.55 -6.94 0.50
C ILE A 10 14.04 -7.10 0.20
N SER A 11 14.41 -7.36 -1.05
CA SER A 11 15.82 -7.48 -1.45
C SER A 11 16.45 -6.13 -1.82
N ARG A 12 15.66 -5.18 -2.34
CA ARG A 12 16.08 -3.84 -2.77
C ARG A 12 15.21 -2.77 -2.09
N PRO A 13 15.39 -2.46 -0.79
CA PRO A 13 14.46 -1.62 -0.01
C PRO A 13 14.13 -0.25 -0.61
N LEU A 14 15.08 0.36 -1.31
CA LEU A 14 14.91 1.65 -1.95
C LEU A 14 13.94 1.63 -3.15
N THR A 15 13.44 0.46 -3.55
CA THR A 15 12.40 0.32 -4.59
C THR A 15 10.98 0.29 -4.02
N TYR A 16 10.80 0.31 -2.69
CA TYR A 16 9.46 0.36 -2.07
C TYR A 16 8.64 1.53 -2.65
N PRO A 17 7.33 1.35 -2.94
CA PRO A 17 6.47 0.19 -2.68
C PRO A 17 6.60 -1.00 -3.66
N GLY A 18 7.52 -0.93 -4.61
CA GLY A 18 7.59 -1.79 -5.79
C GLY A 18 7.01 -1.07 -7.01
N ARG A 19 6.98 -1.74 -8.16
CA ARG A 19 6.43 -1.16 -9.39
C ARG A 19 4.91 -1.21 -9.39
N ILE A 20 4.30 -0.04 -9.58
CA ILE A 20 2.84 0.13 -9.63
C ILE A 20 2.41 0.22 -11.11
N PRO A 21 1.43 -0.58 -11.56
CA PRO A 21 0.90 -0.48 -12.91
C PRO A 21 0.24 0.87 -13.18
N ALA A 22 0.28 1.33 -14.42
CA ALA A 22 -0.36 2.60 -14.82
C ALA A 22 -1.90 2.50 -14.94
N ALA A 23 -2.45 1.30 -15.06
CA ALA A 23 -3.87 1.06 -15.34
C ALA A 23 -4.40 -0.17 -14.58
N SER A 24 -5.72 -0.27 -14.51
CA SER A 24 -6.42 -1.44 -14.00
C SER A 24 -6.02 -2.71 -14.74
N GLY A 25 -6.07 -3.83 -14.04
CA GLY A 25 -5.63 -5.12 -14.56
C GLY A 25 -6.01 -6.25 -13.64
N VAL A 26 -5.63 -7.46 -14.04
CA VAL A 26 -5.74 -8.66 -13.22
C VAL A 26 -4.36 -9.29 -13.10
N LEU A 27 -3.88 -9.44 -11.87
CA LEU A 27 -2.76 -10.31 -11.56
C LEU A 27 -3.23 -11.75 -11.77
N VAL A 28 -2.53 -12.50 -12.61
CA VAL A 28 -2.78 -13.92 -12.87
C VAL A 28 -1.43 -14.61 -12.83
N ASP A 29 -1.18 -15.36 -11.76
CA ASP A 29 0.08 -16.08 -11.55
C ASP A 29 1.28 -15.10 -11.56
N ASP A 30 2.02 -15.10 -12.67
CA ASP A 30 3.26 -14.34 -12.86
C ASP A 30 3.09 -13.18 -13.85
N ALA A 31 1.85 -12.88 -14.24
CA ALA A 31 1.52 -11.87 -15.22
C ALA A 31 0.51 -10.86 -14.67
N TYR A 32 0.63 -9.62 -15.14
CA TYR A 32 -0.40 -8.60 -14.95
C TYR A 32 -1.04 -8.32 -16.30
N VAL A 33 -2.29 -8.73 -16.46
CA VAL A 33 -3.06 -8.56 -17.69
C VAL A 33 -3.86 -7.26 -17.58
N PRO A 34 -3.58 -6.24 -18.41
CA PRO A 34 -4.35 -5.00 -18.39
C PRO A 34 -5.82 -5.25 -18.65
N LEU A 35 -6.68 -4.53 -17.94
CA LEU A 35 -8.12 -4.53 -18.17
C LEU A 35 -8.47 -3.41 -19.14
N GLN A 36 -9.33 -3.71 -20.11
CA GLN A 36 -9.96 -2.74 -20.97
C GLN A 36 -11.37 -2.46 -20.41
N PRO A 37 -11.61 -1.26 -19.85
CA PRO A 37 -12.92 -0.91 -19.33
C PRO A 37 -14.00 -0.98 -20.42
N ALA A 38 -15.18 -1.38 -20.01
CA ALA A 38 -16.42 -1.25 -20.77
C ALA A 38 -17.41 -0.40 -19.96
N ASP A 39 -18.45 0.15 -20.61
CA ASP A 39 -19.48 0.97 -19.97
C ASP A 39 -20.30 0.21 -18.90
N SER A 40 -20.12 -1.11 -18.83
CA SER A 40 -20.78 -2.04 -17.92
C SER A 40 -19.93 -2.33 -16.67
N SER A 41 -20.43 -3.25 -15.83
CA SER A 41 -19.75 -3.62 -14.57
C SER A 41 -18.31 -4.10 -14.79
N PRO A 42 -17.42 -4.02 -13.78
CA PRO A 42 -16.04 -4.50 -13.90
C PRO A 42 -15.88 -5.95 -14.35
N GLY A 43 -16.91 -6.80 -14.19
CA GLY A 43 -16.91 -8.18 -14.67
C GLY A 43 -16.92 -8.31 -16.19
N GLU A 44 -17.41 -7.30 -16.90
CA GLU A 44 -17.49 -7.26 -18.36
C GLU A 44 -16.27 -6.60 -19.00
N TRP A 45 -15.39 -6.02 -18.19
CA TRP A 45 -14.12 -5.47 -18.68
C TRP A 45 -13.26 -6.60 -19.26
N ARG A 46 -12.56 -6.31 -20.35
CA ARG A 46 -11.83 -7.34 -21.09
C ARG A 46 -10.41 -7.49 -20.56
N ALA A 47 -10.02 -8.72 -20.24
CA ALA A 47 -8.65 -9.15 -19.97
C ALA A 47 -8.23 -10.11 -21.10
N ALA A 48 -7.17 -9.76 -21.84
CA ALA A 48 -6.67 -10.58 -22.95
C ALA A 48 -7.74 -11.02 -23.98
N GLY A 49 -8.77 -10.18 -24.20
CA GLY A 49 -9.82 -10.43 -25.18
C GLY A 49 -11.05 -11.18 -24.67
N GLU A 50 -11.10 -11.60 -23.40
CA GLU A 50 -12.30 -12.19 -22.78
C GLU A 50 -12.81 -11.34 -21.59
N PRO A 51 -14.10 -11.43 -21.21
CA PRO A 51 -14.60 -10.76 -20.00
C PRO A 51 -13.89 -11.26 -18.74
N LEU A 52 -13.58 -10.37 -17.81
CA LEU A 52 -12.93 -10.70 -16.54
C LEU A 52 -13.71 -11.76 -15.77
N SER A 53 -15.05 -11.70 -15.79
CA SER A 53 -15.93 -12.72 -15.20
C SER A 53 -15.66 -14.13 -15.76
N THR A 54 -15.41 -14.22 -17.06
CA THR A 54 -15.12 -15.47 -17.78
C THR A 54 -13.71 -15.97 -17.42
N LEU A 55 -12.70 -15.09 -17.42
CA LEU A 55 -11.34 -15.42 -16.99
C LEU A 55 -11.31 -15.98 -15.56
N LEU A 56 -12.02 -15.35 -14.63
CA LEU A 56 -12.11 -15.82 -13.25
C LEU A 56 -12.79 -17.20 -13.17
N ALA A 57 -13.88 -17.41 -13.90
CA ALA A 57 -14.59 -18.69 -13.92
C ALA A 57 -13.72 -19.82 -14.49
N HIS A 58 -13.00 -19.59 -15.59
CA HIS A 58 -12.06 -20.56 -16.17
C HIS A 58 -10.95 -20.96 -15.20
N ARG A 59 -10.55 -20.05 -14.32
CA ARG A 59 -9.55 -20.30 -13.27
C ARG A 59 -10.14 -20.88 -11.98
N GLY A 60 -11.42 -21.23 -11.96
CA GLY A 60 -12.12 -21.73 -10.77
C GLY A 60 -12.19 -20.70 -9.63
N CYS A 61 -11.99 -19.42 -9.93
CA CYS A 61 -11.95 -18.35 -8.95
C CYS A 61 -13.36 -17.85 -8.60
N ARG A 62 -13.50 -17.27 -7.41
CA ARG A 62 -14.75 -16.64 -6.98
C ARG A 62 -15.10 -15.42 -7.87
N PRO A 63 -16.39 -15.20 -8.20
CA PRO A 63 -16.82 -14.04 -8.99
C PRO A 63 -16.59 -12.73 -8.22
N LEU A 64 -16.55 -11.60 -8.93
CA LEU A 64 -16.31 -10.28 -8.34
C LEU A 64 -17.31 -9.91 -7.24
N SER A 65 -18.58 -10.28 -7.38
CA SER A 65 -19.63 -10.01 -6.39
C SER A 65 -19.43 -10.73 -5.05
N ALA A 66 -18.54 -11.73 -5.00
CA ALA A 66 -18.21 -12.50 -3.81
C ALA A 66 -16.81 -12.13 -3.25
N ARG A 67 -16.29 -10.95 -3.60
CA ARG A 67 -14.96 -10.48 -3.20
C ARG A 67 -15.05 -9.21 -2.35
N HIS A 68 -14.08 -9.07 -1.48
CA HIS A 68 -13.85 -7.90 -0.65
C HIS A 68 -13.00 -6.89 -1.40
N HIS A 69 -13.22 -5.61 -1.10
CA HIS A 69 -12.49 -4.49 -1.69
C HIS A 69 -11.46 -3.98 -0.70
N VAL A 70 -10.19 -3.92 -1.10
CA VAL A 70 -9.10 -3.38 -0.28
C VAL A 70 -8.38 -2.28 -1.04
N VAL A 71 -8.42 -1.05 -0.52
CA VAL A 71 -7.65 0.08 -1.06
C VAL A 71 -6.18 -0.07 -0.69
N ALA A 72 -5.31 0.06 -1.69
CA ALA A 72 -3.86 -0.01 -1.53
C ALA A 72 -3.23 1.39 -1.52
N VAL A 73 -2.65 1.75 -0.38
CA VAL A 73 -1.88 2.99 -0.18
C VAL A 73 -0.36 2.78 -0.20
N GLY A 74 0.09 1.56 -0.45
CA GLY A 74 1.50 1.14 -0.34
C GLY A 74 1.82 -0.07 -1.20
N SER A 75 2.64 -0.99 -0.70
CA SER A 75 3.11 -2.19 -1.44
C SER A 75 2.00 -3.08 -2.00
N ASN A 76 0.79 -3.06 -1.44
CA ASN A 76 -0.35 -3.80 -1.99
C ASN A 76 -0.77 -3.30 -3.40
N ALA A 77 -0.34 -2.10 -3.83
CA ALA A 77 -0.56 -1.60 -5.18
C ALA A 77 0.41 -2.21 -6.21
N ALA A 78 1.48 -2.89 -5.76
CA ALA A 78 2.45 -3.56 -6.63
C ALA A 78 2.07 -5.05 -6.80
N PRO A 79 1.77 -5.52 -8.02
CA PRO A 79 1.41 -6.92 -8.27
C PRO A 79 2.48 -7.92 -7.80
N SER A 80 3.76 -7.56 -7.89
CA SER A 80 4.87 -8.39 -7.42
C SER A 80 4.82 -8.67 -5.92
N GLN A 81 4.38 -7.68 -5.13
CA GLN A 81 4.23 -7.80 -3.69
C GLN A 81 3.02 -8.64 -3.31
N VAL A 82 1.88 -8.42 -3.97
CA VAL A 82 0.67 -9.23 -3.77
C VAL A 82 0.93 -10.69 -4.13
N ARG A 83 1.56 -10.94 -5.29
CA ARG A 83 1.95 -12.27 -5.76
C ARG A 83 2.79 -13.00 -4.71
N ARG A 84 3.89 -12.38 -4.27
CA ARG A 84 4.76 -13.01 -3.27
C ARG A 84 4.00 -13.34 -2.00
N LYS A 85 3.27 -12.36 -1.44
CA LYS A 85 2.50 -12.55 -0.20
C LYS A 85 1.57 -13.75 -0.30
N PHE A 86 0.95 -13.97 -1.45
CA PHE A 86 0.02 -15.09 -1.63
C PHE A 86 0.75 -16.42 -1.83
N LEU A 87 1.82 -16.44 -2.62
CA LEU A 87 2.63 -17.66 -2.80
C LEU A 87 3.26 -18.12 -1.47
N ASP A 88 3.76 -17.19 -0.65
CA ASP A 88 4.32 -17.48 0.67
C ASP A 88 3.29 -18.12 1.63
N HIS A 89 1.99 -17.98 1.34
CA HIS A 89 0.89 -18.55 2.11
C HIS A 89 0.09 -19.63 1.34
N GLY A 90 0.61 -20.12 0.22
CA GLY A 90 -0.04 -21.16 -0.59
C GLY A 90 -1.38 -20.74 -1.20
N VAL A 91 -1.59 -19.43 -1.42
CA VAL A 91 -2.79 -18.86 -2.02
C VAL A 91 -2.54 -18.51 -3.49
N CYS A 92 -3.52 -18.80 -4.35
CA CYS A 92 -3.45 -18.52 -5.77
C CYS A 92 -3.49 -16.99 -6.05
N PRO A 93 -2.49 -16.43 -6.76
CA PRO A 93 -2.43 -15.01 -7.09
C PRO A 93 -3.25 -14.67 -8.35
N VAL A 94 -4.58 -14.83 -8.25
CA VAL A 94 -5.54 -14.32 -9.24
C VAL A 94 -6.34 -13.18 -8.61
N VAL A 95 -5.92 -11.94 -8.88
CA VAL A 95 -6.41 -10.73 -8.20
C VAL A 95 -6.73 -9.63 -9.21
N PRO A 96 -8.02 -9.30 -9.40
CA PRO A 96 -8.39 -8.06 -10.05
C PRO A 96 -7.93 -6.85 -9.22
N MET A 97 -7.31 -5.89 -9.89
CA MET A 97 -6.78 -4.65 -9.32
C MET A 97 -7.31 -3.48 -10.16
N THR A 98 -8.24 -2.71 -9.61
CA THR A 98 -8.92 -1.63 -10.35
C THR A 98 -8.60 -0.26 -9.76
N LEU A 99 -8.40 0.75 -10.60
CA LEU A 99 -8.27 2.14 -10.16
C LEU A 99 -9.62 2.68 -9.68
N ALA A 100 -9.58 3.44 -8.60
CA ALA A 100 -10.72 4.11 -8.02
C ALA A 100 -10.35 5.49 -7.47
N ASP A 101 -11.31 6.40 -7.52
CA ASP A 101 -11.31 7.65 -6.79
C ASP A 101 -11.71 7.40 -5.33
N VAL A 102 -10.77 7.67 -4.43
CA VAL A 102 -10.88 7.45 -2.98
C VAL A 102 -10.87 8.80 -2.26
N PRO A 103 -12.02 9.26 -1.74
CA PRO A 103 -12.11 10.56 -1.08
C PRO A 103 -11.56 10.52 0.34
N GLY A 104 -10.82 11.56 0.71
CA GLY A 104 -10.39 11.81 2.08
C GLY A 104 -9.17 11.01 2.55
N VAL A 105 -8.57 10.18 1.69
CA VAL A 105 -7.41 9.35 2.02
C VAL A 105 -6.34 9.47 0.95
N ALA A 106 -5.08 9.52 1.37
CA ALA A 106 -3.92 9.46 0.49
C ALA A 106 -2.81 8.53 1.03
N PRO A 107 -1.87 8.10 0.18
CA PRO A 107 -0.62 7.48 0.61
C PRO A 107 0.26 8.45 1.40
N GLY A 108 0.46 8.15 2.68
CA GLY A 108 1.43 8.83 3.54
C GLY A 108 2.51 7.89 4.02
N VAL A 109 3.30 8.36 4.99
CA VAL A 109 4.49 7.63 5.48
C VAL A 109 4.28 7.18 6.91
N SER A 110 4.46 5.89 7.19
CA SER A 110 4.38 5.34 8.54
C SER A 110 5.60 5.74 9.38
N ALA A 111 5.41 6.00 10.67
CA ALA A 111 6.49 6.33 11.60
C ALA A 111 7.23 5.07 12.14
N HIS A 112 7.68 4.21 11.23
CA HIS A 112 8.56 3.09 11.56
C HIS A 112 9.44 2.70 10.37
N VAL A 113 10.49 1.93 10.63
CA VAL A 113 11.34 1.33 9.60
C VAL A 113 11.00 -0.16 9.50
N SER A 114 10.76 -0.65 8.29
CA SER A 114 10.49 -2.06 8.04
C SER A 114 11.73 -2.93 8.30
N ARG A 115 11.54 -4.24 8.48
CA ARG A 115 12.65 -5.20 8.64
C ARG A 115 13.61 -5.21 7.44
N ALA A 116 13.09 -4.97 6.23
CA ALA A 116 13.91 -4.89 5.02
C ALA A 116 14.72 -3.58 4.95
N GLY A 117 14.27 -2.52 5.63
CA GLY A 117 15.00 -1.25 5.75
C GLY A 117 14.37 -0.06 5.01
N TYR A 118 13.24 -0.24 4.34
CA TYR A 118 12.44 0.87 3.81
C TYR A 118 11.51 1.48 4.87
N VAL A 119 11.07 2.71 4.65
CA VAL A 119 10.03 3.38 5.46
C VAL A 119 8.68 3.18 4.78
N PRO A 120 7.77 2.35 5.33
CA PRO A 120 6.56 1.94 4.64
C PRO A 120 5.50 3.03 4.59
N ALA A 121 4.50 2.78 3.75
CA ALA A 121 3.35 3.67 3.60
C ALA A 121 2.33 3.46 4.73
N ALA A 122 1.56 4.49 5.04
CA ALA A 122 0.36 4.39 5.85
C ALA A 122 -0.71 5.33 5.27
N PRO A 123 -2.01 5.02 5.41
CA PRO A 123 -3.04 5.95 4.97
C PRO A 123 -2.98 7.23 5.83
N ILE A 124 -3.09 8.39 5.18
CA ILE A 124 -3.24 9.68 5.84
C ILE A 124 -4.59 10.29 5.47
N ASP A 125 -5.17 11.03 6.40
CA ASP A 125 -6.38 11.79 6.16
C ASP A 125 -6.07 13.03 5.33
N THR A 126 -6.85 13.22 4.27
CA THR A 126 -6.77 14.39 3.38
C THR A 126 -8.17 14.95 3.11
N PRO A 127 -8.84 15.57 4.10
CA PRO A 127 -10.20 16.05 3.96
C PRO A 127 -10.36 16.99 2.76
N GLY A 128 -11.39 16.75 1.95
CA GLY A 128 -11.66 17.54 0.74
C GLY A 128 -10.87 17.10 -0.50
N GLU A 129 -9.88 16.23 -0.36
CA GLU A 129 -9.13 15.68 -1.49
C GLU A 129 -9.66 14.31 -1.92
N THR A 130 -9.36 13.92 -3.16
CA THR A 130 -9.64 12.59 -3.70
C THR A 130 -8.39 12.05 -4.35
N SER A 131 -7.95 10.87 -3.93
CA SER A 131 -6.78 10.18 -4.48
C SER A 131 -7.22 9.09 -5.44
N ARG A 132 -6.52 8.96 -6.58
CA ARG A 132 -6.70 7.81 -7.48
C ARG A 132 -5.81 6.66 -7.01
N LEU A 133 -6.41 5.59 -6.50
CA LEU A 133 -5.71 4.47 -5.86
C LEU A 133 -6.19 3.12 -6.41
N PHE A 134 -5.34 2.10 -6.27
CA PHE A 134 -5.73 0.72 -6.59
C PHE A 134 -6.65 0.14 -5.52
N VAL A 135 -7.66 -0.60 -5.98
CA VAL A 135 -8.55 -1.44 -5.17
C VAL A 135 -8.32 -2.89 -5.58
N LEU A 136 -7.94 -3.72 -4.62
CA LEU A 136 -7.78 -5.15 -4.80
C LEU A 136 -9.12 -5.83 -4.52
N TRP A 137 -9.49 -6.77 -5.40
CA TRP A 137 -10.68 -7.60 -5.27
C TRP A 137 -10.29 -8.99 -4.77
N LEU A 138 -10.48 -9.23 -3.48
CA LEU A 138 -9.94 -10.41 -2.79
C LEU A 138 -11.06 -11.37 -2.38
N ASP A 139 -10.89 -12.66 -2.65
CA ASP A 139 -11.72 -13.66 -1.96
C ASP A 139 -11.30 -13.81 -0.49
N GLU A 140 -12.04 -14.62 0.28
CA GLU A 140 -11.77 -14.84 1.72
C GLU A 140 -10.36 -15.36 2.00
N ARG A 141 -9.83 -16.26 1.17
CA ARG A 141 -8.50 -16.85 1.40
C ARG A 141 -7.41 -15.84 1.10
N GLN A 142 -7.56 -15.11 0.01
CA GLN A 142 -6.66 -14.01 -0.37
C GLN A 142 -6.65 -12.89 0.66
N LEU A 143 -7.84 -12.54 1.17
CA LEU A 143 -7.99 -11.52 2.20
C LEU A 143 -7.32 -11.94 3.53
N ALA A 144 -7.53 -13.18 3.97
CA ALA A 144 -6.88 -13.72 5.17
C ALA A 144 -5.35 -13.81 5.02
N ALA A 145 -4.85 -14.23 3.86
CA ALA A 145 -3.41 -14.23 3.58
C ALA A 145 -2.82 -12.81 3.60
N LEU A 146 -3.55 -11.83 3.08
CA LEU A 146 -3.11 -10.43 3.15
C LEU A 146 -3.02 -9.94 4.60
N ASP A 147 -4.01 -10.25 5.45
CA ASP A 147 -3.97 -9.90 6.88
C ASP A 147 -2.74 -10.46 7.60
N LEU A 148 -2.37 -11.71 7.33
CA LEU A 148 -1.19 -12.35 7.93
C LEU A 148 0.12 -11.62 7.58
N THR A 149 0.16 -10.96 6.42
CA THR A 149 1.35 -10.23 5.94
C THR A 149 1.49 -8.83 6.54
N GLU A 150 0.51 -8.35 7.29
CA GLU A 150 0.40 -6.97 7.76
C GLU A 150 0.48 -6.84 9.30
N PRO A 151 1.48 -7.41 9.99
CA PRO A 151 1.52 -7.42 11.47
C PRO A 151 1.62 -6.02 12.09
N ASN A 152 2.10 -5.03 11.32
CA ASN A 152 2.21 -3.63 11.72
C ASN A 152 0.95 -2.80 11.42
N TYR A 153 -0.08 -3.42 10.86
CA TYR A 153 -1.31 -2.75 10.45
C TYR A 153 -2.54 -3.51 10.96
N THR A 154 -3.69 -2.85 10.90
CA THR A 154 -5.00 -3.45 11.16
C THR A 154 -5.90 -3.12 9.98
N ARG A 155 -6.65 -4.12 9.49
CA ARG A 155 -7.66 -3.87 8.47
C ARG A 155 -8.85 -3.12 9.08
N THR A 156 -9.17 -1.97 8.53
CA THR A 156 -10.30 -1.14 8.94
C THR A 156 -11.12 -0.75 7.71
N THR A 157 -12.38 -0.37 7.91
CA THR A 157 -13.25 0.11 6.83
C THR A 157 -13.09 1.61 6.64
N LEU A 158 -13.04 2.07 5.39
CA LEU A 158 -13.08 3.50 5.08
C LEU A 158 -14.40 4.12 5.56
N ALA A 159 -14.36 5.43 5.87
CA ALA A 159 -15.57 6.15 6.27
C ALA A 159 -16.50 6.47 5.09
N ARG A 160 -15.96 6.50 3.87
CA ARG A 160 -16.66 6.92 2.66
C ARG A 160 -16.60 5.85 1.58
N PRO A 161 -17.64 5.76 0.74
CA PRO A 161 -17.61 4.91 -0.45
C PRO A 161 -16.58 5.44 -1.45
N ILE A 162 -16.17 4.55 -2.35
CA ILE A 162 -15.20 4.83 -3.41
C ILE A 162 -15.87 4.70 -4.78
N THR A 163 -15.31 5.34 -5.79
CA THR A 163 -15.83 5.30 -7.16
C THR A 163 -14.79 4.68 -8.06
N LEU A 164 -15.10 3.56 -8.71
CA LEU A 164 -14.19 2.96 -9.69
C LEU A 164 -14.06 3.86 -10.92
N GLU A 165 -13.04 3.63 -11.75
CA GLU A 165 -12.87 4.38 -13.00
C GLU A 165 -14.02 4.21 -14.02
N SER A 166 -14.89 3.20 -13.88
CA SER A 166 -16.16 3.13 -14.64
C SER A 166 -17.25 4.06 -14.13
N GLY A 167 -17.04 4.76 -13.02
CA GLY A 167 -18.08 5.49 -12.30
C GLY A 167 -18.91 4.64 -11.35
N LEU A 168 -18.71 3.31 -11.30
CA LEU A 168 -19.39 2.44 -10.35
C LEU A 168 -19.00 2.80 -8.92
N ARG A 169 -20.01 3.13 -8.11
CA ARG A 169 -19.82 3.42 -6.68
C ARG A 169 -19.86 2.14 -5.86
N LEU A 170 -18.77 1.85 -5.17
CA LEU A 170 -18.68 0.72 -4.24
C LEU A 170 -18.96 1.17 -2.80
N PRO A 171 -19.47 0.28 -1.93
CA PRO A 171 -19.52 0.55 -0.50
C PRO A 171 -18.12 0.85 0.04
N PRO A 172 -18.00 1.46 1.24
CA PRO A 172 -16.70 1.74 1.82
C PRO A 172 -15.81 0.49 1.87
N ALA A 173 -14.65 0.58 1.21
CA ALA A 173 -13.69 -0.52 1.11
C ALA A 173 -12.84 -0.62 2.38
N PHE A 174 -12.14 -1.74 2.52
CA PHE A 174 -11.13 -1.90 3.56
C PHE A 174 -9.84 -1.15 3.20
N VAL A 175 -9.08 -0.79 4.23
CA VAL A 175 -7.72 -0.23 4.15
C VAL A 175 -6.91 -0.74 5.35
N TYR A 176 -5.60 -0.90 5.20
CA TYR A 176 -4.72 -1.25 6.30
C TYR A 176 -4.18 0.01 6.98
N THR A 177 -4.58 0.25 8.23
CA THR A 177 -4.13 1.39 9.04
C THR A 177 -2.95 0.99 9.93
N GLY A 178 -1.90 1.82 9.95
CA GLY A 178 -0.65 1.50 10.64
C GLY A 178 -0.73 1.71 12.15
N LYS A 179 -0.13 0.79 12.92
CA LYS A 179 -0.05 0.84 14.40
C LYS A 179 0.95 1.88 14.92
N HIS A 180 1.80 2.40 14.04
CA HIS A 180 2.94 3.26 14.40
C HIS A 180 2.66 4.76 14.25
N GLY A 181 1.47 5.15 13.78
CA GLY A 181 1.18 6.52 13.37
C GLY A 181 1.85 6.89 12.04
N CYS A 182 1.63 8.14 11.62
CA CYS A 182 2.13 8.69 10.35
C CYS A 182 3.09 9.84 10.62
N LEU A 183 4.16 9.94 9.83
CA LEU A 183 5.12 11.05 9.88
C LEU A 183 4.46 12.35 9.47
N MET A 184 4.92 13.46 10.07
CA MET A 184 4.55 14.81 9.67
C MET A 184 5.68 15.46 8.87
N ASP A 185 5.35 16.42 8.02
CA ASP A 185 6.29 17.35 7.41
C ASP A 185 6.61 18.52 8.35
N ALA A 186 7.54 19.40 7.92
CA ALA A 186 7.92 20.60 8.67
C ALA A 186 6.73 21.56 8.95
N GLY A 187 5.68 21.51 8.13
CA GLY A 187 4.45 22.27 8.29
C GLY A 187 3.42 21.61 9.22
N ARG A 188 3.79 20.52 9.91
CA ARG A 188 2.92 19.71 10.78
C ARG A 188 1.72 19.11 10.05
N ARG A 189 1.86 18.83 8.76
CA ARG A 189 0.87 18.10 7.96
C ARG A 189 1.34 16.66 7.77
N PRO A 190 0.42 15.68 7.64
CA PRO A 190 0.82 14.31 7.35
C PRO A 190 1.67 14.25 6.09
N ARG A 191 2.87 13.67 6.21
CA ARG A 191 3.83 13.56 5.11
C ARG A 191 3.31 12.58 4.07
N ARG A 192 3.29 13.00 2.81
CA ARG A 192 2.94 12.15 1.66
C ARG A 192 4.06 11.18 1.33
N LEU A 193 3.67 10.01 0.83
CA LEU A 193 4.62 9.03 0.32
C LEU A 193 5.28 9.58 -0.96
N THR A 194 6.61 9.52 -0.99
CA THR A 194 7.45 9.87 -2.16
C THR A 194 8.39 8.69 -2.46
N PRO A 195 9.12 8.68 -3.59
CA PRO A 195 10.11 7.64 -3.86
C PRO A 195 11.10 7.51 -2.70
N GLN A 196 11.42 6.28 -2.29
CA GLN A 196 12.15 6.02 -1.03
C GLN A 196 13.48 6.76 -0.92
N ARG A 197 14.25 6.87 -2.01
CA ARG A 197 15.52 7.60 -1.98
C ARG A 197 15.31 9.05 -1.55
N ALA A 198 14.34 9.74 -2.14
CA ALA A 198 14.02 11.11 -1.80
C ALA A 198 13.41 11.23 -0.39
N LEU A 199 12.54 10.29 -0.01
CA LEU A 199 11.96 10.25 1.32
C LEU A 199 13.04 10.12 2.41
N ILE A 200 13.89 9.10 2.30
CA ILE A 200 14.92 8.81 3.29
C ILE A 200 15.93 9.96 3.34
N GLN A 201 16.36 10.49 2.19
CA GLN A 201 17.26 11.63 2.14
C GLN A 201 16.71 12.82 2.94
N SER A 202 15.46 13.20 2.69
CA SER A 202 14.79 14.28 3.43
C SER A 202 14.68 13.98 4.93
N LEU A 203 14.42 12.73 5.34
CA LEU A 203 14.38 12.37 6.75
C LEU A 203 15.74 12.48 7.45
N LEU A 204 16.83 12.14 6.75
CA LEU A 204 18.20 12.27 7.27
C LEU A 204 18.59 13.74 7.45
N GLU A 205 18.24 14.59 6.48
CA GLU A 205 18.49 16.04 6.53
C GLU A 205 17.68 16.72 7.66
N GLU A 206 16.42 16.32 7.84
CA GLU A 206 15.52 16.92 8.83
C GLU A 206 15.75 16.40 10.26
N THR A 207 16.36 15.22 10.40
CA THR A 207 16.54 14.56 11.69
C THR A 207 18.03 14.28 11.97
N PRO A 208 18.78 15.22 12.58
CA PRO A 208 20.22 15.05 12.84
C PRO A 208 20.56 13.83 13.70
N GLY A 209 19.63 13.37 14.56
CA GLY A 209 19.80 12.13 15.31
C GLY A 209 19.74 10.88 14.43
N LEU A 210 18.97 10.93 13.35
CA LEU A 210 18.83 9.83 12.39
C LEU A 210 20.08 9.72 11.51
N SER A 211 20.60 10.85 11.02
CA SER A 211 21.84 10.86 10.23
C SER A 211 23.04 10.37 11.03
N ARG A 212 23.22 10.83 12.27
CA ARG A 212 24.26 10.32 13.17
C ARG A 212 24.17 8.81 13.43
N LEU A 213 22.96 8.25 13.42
CA LEU A 213 22.73 6.84 13.68
C LEU A 213 22.90 5.98 12.41
N CYS A 214 22.49 6.49 11.26
CA CYS A 214 22.28 5.69 10.05
C CYS A 214 23.19 6.08 8.87
N GLY A 215 24.00 7.13 9.01
CA GLY A 215 24.76 7.74 7.91
C GLY A 215 23.99 8.84 7.19
N ASP A 216 24.62 9.44 6.18
CA ASP A 216 24.12 10.64 5.50
C ASP A 216 23.44 10.34 4.15
N THR A 217 23.43 9.07 3.72
CA THR A 217 22.83 8.66 2.45
C THR A 217 21.72 7.61 2.64
N PRO A 218 20.79 7.47 1.67
CA PRO A 218 19.76 6.43 1.74
C PRO A 218 20.33 5.00 1.73
N ASP A 219 21.47 4.79 1.07
CA ASP A 219 22.14 3.51 1.01
C ASP A 219 22.78 3.16 2.37
N ASP A 220 23.42 4.13 3.05
CA ASP A 220 23.91 3.96 4.43
C ASP A 220 22.77 3.65 5.38
N PHE A 221 21.65 4.39 5.24
CA PHE A 221 20.46 4.16 6.04
C PHE A 221 19.96 2.72 5.90
N VAL A 222 19.79 2.25 4.67
CA VAL A 222 19.31 0.88 4.41
C VAL A 222 20.30 -0.17 4.91
N ALA A 223 21.61 0.05 4.77
CA ALA A 223 22.63 -0.87 5.25
C ALA A 223 22.62 -0.99 6.78
N THR A 224 22.51 0.13 7.49
CA THR A 224 22.59 0.21 8.95
C THR A 224 21.33 -0.29 9.65
N VAL A 225 20.13 0.04 9.16
CA VAL A 225 18.86 -0.40 9.75
C VAL A 225 18.54 -1.89 9.55
N ARG A 226 19.44 -2.65 8.90
CA ARG A 226 19.39 -4.12 8.93
C ARG A 226 19.63 -4.64 10.34
N ASP A 227 20.49 -3.96 11.11
CA ASP A 227 20.65 -4.20 12.54
C ASP A 227 19.36 -3.84 13.28
N GLU A 228 18.86 -4.77 14.10
CA GLU A 228 17.59 -4.59 14.81
C GLU A 228 17.62 -3.47 15.85
N THR A 229 18.74 -3.31 16.55
CA THR A 229 18.91 -2.27 17.56
C THR A 229 18.91 -0.90 16.90
N VAL A 230 19.65 -0.77 15.80
CA VAL A 230 19.68 0.47 14.99
C VAL A 230 18.29 0.76 14.43
N ARG A 231 17.61 -0.21 13.84
CA ARG A 231 16.24 -0.05 13.29
C ARG A 231 15.23 0.39 14.35
N ALA A 232 15.30 -0.19 15.54
CA ALA A 232 14.43 0.16 16.66
C ALA A 232 14.71 1.59 17.14
N ALA A 233 15.98 1.99 17.22
CA ALA A 233 16.38 3.36 17.56
C ALA A 233 15.95 4.38 16.49
N ALA A 234 16.16 4.09 15.21
CA ALA A 234 15.70 4.91 14.09
C ALA A 234 14.17 5.09 14.14
N SER A 235 13.42 4.01 14.35
CA SER A 235 11.96 4.07 14.47
C SER A 235 11.50 4.89 15.69
N ARG A 236 12.25 4.89 16.80
CA ARG A 236 11.97 5.77 17.95
C ARG A 236 12.21 7.24 17.62
N LEU A 237 13.30 7.57 16.92
CA LEU A 237 13.59 8.93 16.47
C LEU A 237 12.49 9.46 15.55
N LEU A 238 12.05 8.64 14.59
CA LEU A 238 10.94 8.95 13.69
C LEU A 238 9.61 9.21 14.44
N ARG A 239 9.38 8.55 15.58
CA ARG A 239 8.20 8.76 16.43
C ARG A 239 8.33 9.93 17.42
N ALA A 240 9.54 10.28 17.85
CA ALA A 240 9.79 11.21 18.95
C ALA A 240 9.90 12.68 18.53
N TRP A 241 10.16 12.96 17.25
CA TRP A 241 9.99 14.31 16.68
C TRP A 241 8.49 14.71 16.76
N PRO A 242 8.02 15.97 16.59
CA PRO A 242 6.60 16.33 16.72
C PRO A 242 5.71 15.78 15.57
N ASN A 243 5.96 14.53 15.17
CA ASN A 243 5.71 13.90 13.89
C ASN A 243 4.72 12.74 13.95
N THR A 244 4.02 12.49 15.05
CA THR A 244 3.00 11.43 15.06
C THR A 244 1.63 11.98 15.42
N GLY A 245 0.72 11.92 14.46
CA GLY A 245 -0.73 11.96 14.72
C GLY A 245 -1.26 10.54 14.77
N VAL A 246 -2.07 10.22 15.78
CA VAL A 246 -2.89 9.00 15.79
C VAL A 246 -4.20 9.35 15.10
N ILE A 247 -4.46 8.71 13.96
CA ILE A 247 -5.79 8.77 13.33
C ILE A 247 -6.62 7.67 14.01
N GLY A 248 -7.41 8.06 15.00
CA GLY A 248 -8.49 7.21 15.51
C GLY A 248 -9.67 7.18 14.53
N PRO A 249 -10.56 6.17 14.60
CA PRO A 249 -11.72 6.01 13.71
C PRO A 249 -12.74 7.17 13.76
N SER A 250 -12.53 8.17 14.61
CA SER A 250 -13.42 9.31 14.86
C SER A 250 -12.83 10.68 14.46
N GLY A 251 -11.71 10.74 13.74
CA GLY A 251 -11.23 12.00 13.15
C GLY A 251 -10.75 13.06 14.15
N ARG A 252 -10.21 12.65 15.31
CA ARG A 252 -9.52 13.58 16.23
C ARG A 252 -8.06 13.18 16.41
N VAL A 253 -7.17 14.13 16.14
CA VAL A 253 -5.76 14.08 16.57
C VAL A 253 -5.75 14.27 18.09
N GLY A 254 -5.63 13.17 18.83
CA GLY A 254 -5.35 13.20 20.26
C GLY A 254 -3.85 13.18 20.51
N ALA A 255 -3.35 14.05 21.38
CA ALA A 255 -2.04 13.85 22.00
C ALA A 255 -2.07 12.55 22.83
N ARG A 256 -0.94 11.85 22.92
CA ARG A 256 -0.80 10.75 23.87
C ARG A 256 -0.73 11.36 25.28
N ASP A 257 -1.61 10.91 26.16
CA ASP A 257 -1.38 10.99 27.61
C ASP A 257 -0.18 10.11 28.01
#